data_AF-A0A7C7LPD9-F1
#
_entry.id   AF-A0A7C7LPD9-F1
#
_cell.length_a   1.000
_cell.length_b   1.000
_cell.length_c   1.000
_cell.angle_alpha   90.00
_cell.angle_beta   90.00
_cell.angle_gamma   90.00
#
_symmetry.space_group_name_H-M   'P 1'
#
loop_
_entity.id
_entity.type
_entity.pdbx_description
1 polymer ?
#
loop_
_entity_poly.entity_id
_entity_poly.type
_entity_poly.pdbx_seq_one_letter_code
_entity_poly.pdbx_strand_id
1 'polypeptide(L)'
;DIFVGDASDKCPTYVHRTPPCQGSCPSGEDIRGYLQIVRGMERPPEGMAWQEYAFARATDANPFPSMMGRVCPAPCEDGCNRNDVEDFVGINAVEQFIGDTAY
;
A
#
# COMPACT_ATOMS: atom_id res chain seq x y z
N ASP A 1 -35.19 -6.70 -16.01
CA ASP A 1 -34.73 -5.31 -15.78
C ASP A 1 -33.81 -5.25 -14.56
N ILE A 2 -32.49 -5.32 -14.76
CA ILE A 2 -31.50 -5.46 -13.67
C ILE A 2 -30.54 -4.26 -13.57
N PHE A 3 -30.54 -3.33 -14.54
CA PHE A 3 -29.63 -2.18 -14.54
C PHE A 3 -30.38 -0.85 -14.72
N VAL A 4 -30.97 -0.35 -13.64
CA VAL A 4 -31.43 1.05 -13.51
C VAL A 4 -30.47 1.76 -12.56
N GLY A 5 -29.19 1.77 -12.91
CA GLY A 5 -28.12 2.44 -12.17
C GLY A 5 -27.20 3.32 -13.03
N ASP A 6 -27.32 3.23 -14.36
CA ASP A 6 -26.37 3.84 -15.30
C ASP A 6 -26.78 5.25 -15.76
N ALA A 7 -27.87 5.81 -15.24
CA ALA A 7 -28.32 7.16 -15.54
C ALA A 7 -28.04 8.09 -14.34
N SER A 8 -26.90 8.79 -14.38
CA SER A 8 -26.56 9.88 -13.48
C SER A 8 -26.46 11.18 -14.29
N ASP A 9 -27.03 12.27 -13.78
CA ASP A 9 -26.91 13.64 -14.30
C ASP A 9 -25.49 14.21 -14.13
N LYS A 10 -24.68 13.56 -13.29
CA LYS A 10 -23.27 13.91 -13.05
C LYS A 10 -22.38 13.21 -14.07
N CYS A 11 -21.53 13.99 -14.74
CA CYS A 11 -20.42 13.48 -15.53
C CYS A 11 -19.42 12.74 -14.61
N PRO A 12 -19.07 11.46 -14.88
CA PRO A 12 -18.11 10.73 -14.06
C PRO A 12 -16.75 11.42 -14.14
N THR A 13 -16.26 11.89 -13.01
CA THR A 13 -14.91 12.42 -12.88
C THR A 13 -14.05 11.43 -12.11
N TYR A 14 -12.80 11.29 -12.54
CA TYR A 14 -11.85 10.48 -11.80
C TYR A 14 -11.45 11.24 -10.53
N VAL A 15 -11.75 10.65 -9.37
CA VAL A 15 -11.40 11.23 -8.06
C VAL A 15 -10.33 10.36 -7.43
N HIS A 16 -9.14 10.93 -7.23
CA HIS A 16 -8.12 10.30 -6.41
C HIS A 16 -8.59 10.29 -4.95
N ARG A 17 -8.73 9.09 -4.37
CA ARG A 17 -9.05 8.89 -2.95
C ARG A 17 -7.87 8.21 -2.27
N THR A 18 -7.63 8.62 -1.03
CA THR A 18 -6.64 7.96 -0.17
C THR A 18 -7.09 6.52 0.08
N PRO A 19 -6.23 5.52 -0.19
CA PRO A 19 -6.52 4.13 0.16
C PRO A 19 -6.74 3.99 1.67
N PRO A 20 -7.67 3.14 2.12
CA PRO A 20 -8.02 3.07 3.54
C PRO A 20 -6.86 2.53 4.39
N CYS A 21 -6.01 1.66 3.86
CA CYS A 21 -4.78 1.21 4.52
C CYS A 21 -3.80 2.38 4.76
N GLN A 22 -3.61 3.27 3.79
CA GLN A 22 -2.76 4.46 3.93
C GLN A 22 -3.39 5.48 4.88
N GLY A 23 -4.72 5.66 4.81
CA GLY A 23 -5.44 6.54 5.74
C GLY A 23 -5.43 6.06 7.20
N SER A 24 -5.23 4.76 7.42
CA SER A 24 -5.15 4.17 8.76
C SER A 24 -3.73 4.12 9.30
N CYS A 25 -2.72 4.24 8.44
CA CYS A 25 -1.32 4.30 8.83
C CYS A 25 -0.99 5.68 9.44
N PRO A 26 -0.53 5.77 10.70
CA PRO A 26 -0.16 7.05 11.33
C PRO A 26 0.95 7.79 10.58
N SER A 27 1.89 7.04 9.97
CA SER A 27 2.98 7.59 9.16
C SER A 27 2.53 8.02 7.76
N GLY A 28 1.34 7.59 7.31
CA GLY A 28 0.81 7.91 5.97
C GLY A 28 1.56 7.26 4.80
N GLU A 29 2.21 6.12 5.02
CA GLU A 29 3.01 5.42 4.01
C GLU A 29 2.23 5.10 2.72
N ASP A 30 2.94 5.14 1.58
CA ASP A 30 2.41 4.68 0.30
C ASP A 30 2.41 3.15 0.21
N ILE A 31 1.53 2.53 1.01
CA ILE A 31 1.38 1.08 1.11
C ILE A 31 1.07 0.45 -0.24
N ARG A 32 0.20 1.07 -1.03
CA ARG A 32 -0.13 0.54 -2.35
C ARG A 32 1.05 0.66 -3.32
N GLY A 33 1.86 1.70 -3.21
CA GLY A 33 3.06 1.88 -4.02
C GLY A 33 4.09 0.78 -3.80
N TYR A 34 4.55 0.59 -2.56
CA TYR A 34 5.54 -0.47 -2.33
C TYR A 34 5.00 -1.87 -2.59
N LEU A 35 3.70 -2.14 -2.35
CA LEU A 35 3.07 -3.41 -2.73
C LEU A 35 3.03 -3.63 -4.25
N GLN A 36 2.85 -2.57 -5.05
CA GLN A 36 2.93 -2.65 -6.51
C GLN A 36 4.34 -2.95 -7.00
N ILE A 37 5.36 -2.40 -6.33
CA ILE A 37 6.77 -2.70 -6.61
C ILE A 37 7.07 -4.16 -6.29
N VAL A 38 6.67 -4.65 -5.11
CA VAL A 38 6.86 -6.05 -4.68
C VAL A 38 6.17 -7.02 -5.65
N ARG A 39 5.00 -6.66 -6.20
CA ARG A 39 4.27 -7.47 -7.19
C ARG A 39 4.84 -7.36 -8.61
N GLY A 40 5.82 -6.48 -8.84
CA GLY A 40 6.40 -6.23 -10.17
C GLY A 40 5.48 -5.45 -11.12
N MET A 41 4.43 -4.81 -10.61
CA MET A 41 3.56 -3.93 -11.40
C MET A 41 4.26 -2.59 -11.68
N GLU A 42 4.92 -2.06 -10.66
CA GLU A 42 5.79 -0.91 -10.77
C GLU A 42 7.24 -1.38 -10.81
N ARG A 43 8.01 -0.90 -11.79
CA ARG A 43 9.40 -1.34 -12.00
C ARG A 43 10.38 -0.29 -11.48
N PRO A 44 11.49 -0.71 -10.86
CA PRO A 44 12.52 0.21 -10.41
C PRO A 44 13.19 0.92 -11.61
N PRO A 45 13.84 2.06 -11.37
CA PRO A 45 14.75 2.68 -12.33
C PRO A 45 15.88 1.73 -12.78
N GLU A 46 16.48 2.00 -13.94
CA GLU A 46 17.60 1.20 -14.45
C GLU A 46 18.76 1.20 -13.44
N GLY A 47 19.30 0.01 -13.15
CA GLY A 47 20.43 -0.17 -12.24
C GLY A 47 20.08 -0.26 -10.75
N MET A 48 18.80 -0.15 -10.38
CA MET A 48 18.32 -0.28 -9.00
C MET A 48 17.58 -1.61 -8.79
N ALA A 49 17.86 -2.29 -7.68
CA ALA A 49 17.11 -3.49 -7.30
C ALA A 49 15.69 -3.10 -6.85
N TRP A 50 14.70 -3.96 -7.12
CA TRP A 50 13.31 -3.65 -6.73
C TRP A 50 13.14 -3.59 -5.22
N GLN A 51 13.94 -4.34 -4.45
CA GLN A 51 13.95 -4.33 -2.99
C GLN A 51 14.38 -2.96 -2.45
N GLU A 52 15.48 -2.43 -2.98
CA GLU A 52 15.97 -1.08 -2.65
C GLU A 52 14.91 -0.03 -3.02
N TYR A 53 14.28 -0.17 -4.18
CA TYR A 53 13.25 0.77 -4.63
C TYR A 53 11.99 0.74 -3.75
N ALA A 54 11.54 -0.45 -3.34
CA ALA A 54 10.41 -0.61 -2.42
C ALA A 54 10.74 -0.05 -1.03
N PHE A 55 11.95 -0.28 -0.54
CA PHE A 55 12.41 0.26 0.74
C PHE A 55 12.52 1.79 0.71
N ALA A 56 13.05 2.36 -0.38
CA ALA A 56 13.07 3.80 -0.58
C ALA A 56 11.66 4.39 -0.56
N ARG A 57 10.69 3.74 -1.24
CA ARG A 57 9.27 4.17 -1.22
C ARG A 57 8.67 4.17 0.19
N ALA A 58 8.95 3.15 1.01
CA ALA A 58 8.49 3.14 2.40
C ALA A 58 9.17 4.25 3.22
N THR A 59 10.45 4.51 2.94
CA THR A 59 11.27 5.52 3.63
C THR A 59 10.83 6.97 3.37
N ASP A 60 10.08 7.22 2.29
CA ASP A 60 9.52 8.56 1.99
C ASP A 60 8.64 9.10 3.12
N ALA A 61 7.98 8.22 3.87
CA ALA A 61 7.07 8.58 4.97
C ALA A 61 7.55 8.09 6.35
N ASN A 62 8.30 6.98 6.39
CA ASN A 62 8.74 6.35 7.64
C ASN A 62 10.27 6.11 7.60
N PRO A 63 11.08 6.77 8.44
CA PRO A 63 12.54 6.60 8.39
C PRO A 63 13.04 5.23 8.89
N PHE A 64 12.18 4.40 9.48
CA PHE A 64 12.57 3.11 10.07
C PHE A 64 11.64 1.94 9.68
N PRO A 65 11.43 1.65 8.37
CA PRO A 65 10.46 0.64 7.95
C PRO A 65 10.88 -0.78 8.38
N SER A 66 12.18 -1.07 8.43
CA SER A 66 12.71 -2.36 8.95
C SER A 66 12.33 -2.61 10.42
N MET A 67 12.28 -1.56 11.25
CA MET A 67 11.85 -1.70 12.65
C MET A 67 10.33 -1.70 12.77
N MET A 68 9.64 -0.84 12.01
CA MET A 68 8.18 -0.72 12.07
C MET A 68 7.48 -2.00 11.62
N GLY A 69 7.99 -2.71 10.61
CA GLY A 69 7.51 -4.05 10.25
C GLY A 69 7.68 -5.13 11.35
N ARG A 70 8.25 -4.81 12.52
CA ARG A 70 8.37 -5.75 13.65
C ARG A 70 7.57 -5.33 14.87
N VAL A 71 7.47 -4.02 15.11
CA VAL A 71 6.89 -3.46 16.35
C VAL A 71 5.58 -2.73 16.12
N CYS A 72 5.24 -2.40 14.87
CA CYS A 72 4.02 -1.70 14.55
C CYS A 72 2.81 -2.58 14.87
N PRO A 73 1.77 -2.05 15.53
CA PRO A 73 0.51 -2.78 15.77
C PRO A 73 -0.34 -2.94 14.51
N ALA A 74 0.15 -2.50 13.34
CA ALA A 74 -0.45 -2.66 12.03
C ALA A 74 -1.91 -2.14 11.87
N PRO A 75 -2.23 -0.89 12.26
CA PRO A 75 -3.57 -0.33 12.05
C PRO A 75 -3.94 -0.22 10.56
N CYS A 76 -2.94 -0.27 9.66
CA CYS A 76 -3.13 -0.35 8.23
C CYS A 76 -3.78 -1.65 7.75
N GLU A 77 -3.61 -2.75 8.51
CA GLU A 77 -4.23 -4.05 8.26
C GLU A 77 -5.67 -4.05 8.76
N ASP A 78 -5.94 -3.49 9.94
CA ASP A 78 -7.29 -3.30 10.49
C ASP A 78 -8.18 -2.45 9.57
N GLY A 79 -7.60 -1.39 8.99
CA GLY A 79 -8.29 -0.50 8.05
C GLY A 79 -8.34 -1.03 6.61
N CYS A 80 -7.91 -2.25 6.33
CA CYS A 80 -7.91 -2.79 4.97
C CYS A 80 -9.34 -3.08 4.48
N ASN A 81 -9.70 -2.62 3.28
CA ASN A 81 -11.00 -2.94 2.68
C ASN A 81 -11.18 -4.43 2.32
N ARG A 82 -10.09 -5.21 2.34
CA ARG A 82 -10.16 -6.66 2.10
C ARG A 82 -10.82 -7.42 3.26
N ASN A 83 -10.84 -6.82 4.45
CA ASN A 83 -11.55 -7.32 5.63
C ASN A 83 -13.06 -7.50 5.38
N ASP A 84 -13.63 -6.78 4.41
CA ASP A 84 -15.05 -6.92 4.03
C ASP A 84 -15.33 -8.16 3.16
N VAL A 85 -14.28 -8.79 2.61
CA VAL A 85 -14.40 -9.93 1.68
C VAL A 85 -13.78 -11.19 2.28
N GLU A 86 -12.55 -11.08 2.78
CA GLU A 86 -11.80 -12.14 3.42
C GLU A 86 -10.94 -11.56 4.55
N ASP A 87 -9.64 -11.84 4.56
CA ASP A 87 -8.68 -11.31 5.53
C ASP A 87 -7.86 -10.14 4.95
N PHE A 88 -7.14 -9.44 5.83
CA PHE A 88 -6.27 -8.34 5.45
C PHE A 88 -5.10 -8.80 4.58
N VAL A 89 -4.51 -7.84 3.87
CA VAL A 89 -3.20 -8.04 3.25
C VAL A 89 -2.15 -7.92 4.36
N GLY A 90 -1.24 -8.88 4.49
CA GLY A 90 -0.12 -8.86 5.44
C GLY A 90 0.91 -7.76 5.12
N ILE A 91 0.50 -6.50 5.27
CA ILE A 91 1.24 -5.28 4.98
C ILE A 91 2.47 -5.20 5.87
N ASN A 92 2.32 -5.46 7.17
CA ASN A 92 3.39 -5.38 8.15
C ASN A 92 4.51 -6.39 7.84
N ALA A 93 4.13 -7.62 7.46
CA ALA A 93 5.08 -8.65 7.05
C ALA A 93 5.85 -8.28 5.76
N VAL A 94 5.19 -7.61 4.81
CA VAL A 94 5.85 -7.11 3.61
C VAL A 94 6.80 -5.95 3.95
N GLU A 95 6.38 -5.02 4.82
CA GLU A 95 7.22 -3.93 5.30
C GLU A 95 8.50 -4.46 6.00
N GLN A 96 8.35 -5.50 6.82
CA GLN A 96 9.47 -6.20 7.42
C GLN A 96 10.39 -6.80 6.36
N PHE A 97 9.81 -7.52 5.40
CA PHE A 97 10.57 -8.20 4.35
C PHE A 97 11.37 -7.22 3.48
N ILE A 98 10.79 -6.09 3.06
CA ILE A 98 11.52 -5.08 2.29
C ILE A 98 12.64 -4.47 3.15
N GLY A 99 12.39 -4.24 4.44
CA GLY A 99 13.39 -3.76 5.38
C GLY A 99 14.55 -4.74 5.62
N ASP A 100 14.31 -6.03 5.43
CA ASP A 100 15.29 -7.10 5.61
C ASP A 100 16.02 -7.49 4.32
N THR A 101 15.63 -6.96 3.15
CA THR A 101 16.19 -7.38 1.86
C THR A 101 16.73 -6.23 1.02
N ALA A 102 16.73 -5.00 1.54
CA ALA A 102 17.18 -3.80 0.85
C ALA A 102 18.71 -3.62 0.79
N TYR A 103 19.52 -4.55 1.31
CA TYR A 103 20.98 -4.47 1.37
C TYR A 103 21.71 -5.15 0.20
#